data_AF-V5H5T1-F1
#
_entry.id   AF-V5H5T1-F1
#
_cell.length_a   1.000
_cell.length_b   1.000
_cell.length_c   1.000
_cell.angle_alpha   90.00
_cell.angle_beta   90.00
_cell.angle_gamma   90.00
#
_symmetry.space_group_name_H-M   'P 1'
#
loop_
_entity.id
_entity.type
_entity.pdbx_description
1 polymer ?
#
loop_
_entity_poly.entity_id
_entity_poly.type
_entity_poly.pdbx_seq_one_letter_code
_entity_poly.pdbx_strand_id
1 'polypeptide(L)'
;MSFGMVSVLPHELGHALGAPHDGLTQMWNERLPPRNDCRKVSNTDHFIMHRSEPGNQKFSNCSREHMSAFISTLPTSCFELKATRNCTTEVKELPGASTNLTKICQIAHPNFLEWNVQVKKNCRFECCSSHPLDDDEPTCGVEHFLPDGAECGPGKRCVRGTCGYYDEYGAPTTQRQGA
;
A
#
# COMPACT_ATOMS: atom_id res chain seq x y z
N MET A 1 9.46 -8.72 -6.94
CA MET A 1 8.51 -7.61 -6.73
C MET A 1 8.89 -6.93 -5.42
N SER A 2 9.10 -5.61 -5.44
CA SER A 2 9.28 -4.83 -4.20
C SER A 2 7.91 -4.55 -3.59
N PHE A 3 7.75 -4.66 -2.27
CA PHE A 3 6.44 -4.50 -1.61
C PHE A 3 5.92 -3.06 -1.65
N GLY A 4 6.75 -2.07 -2.00
CA GLY A 4 6.28 -0.74 -2.36
C GLY A 4 5.25 -0.75 -3.50
N MET A 5 5.22 -1.79 -4.33
CA MET A 5 4.20 -1.94 -5.38
C MET A 5 2.77 -2.11 -4.83
N VAL A 6 2.58 -2.53 -3.57
CA VAL A 6 1.24 -2.80 -3.02
C VAL A 6 0.42 -1.52 -2.87
N SER A 7 1.05 -0.37 -2.59
CA SER A 7 0.37 0.93 -2.59
C SER A 7 0.38 1.61 -3.96
N VAL A 8 1.47 1.42 -4.72
CA VAL A 8 1.63 2.03 -6.07
C VAL A 8 0.67 1.41 -7.09
N LEU A 9 0.47 0.08 -7.10
CA LEU A 9 -0.38 -0.55 -8.10
C LEU A 9 -1.85 -0.07 -8.01
N PRO A 10 -2.48 -0.06 -6.82
CA PRO A 10 -3.81 0.56 -6.68
C PRO A 10 -3.84 2.05 -7.03
N HIS A 11 -2.76 2.78 -6.78
CA HIS A 11 -2.64 4.20 -7.14
C HIS A 11 -2.67 4.40 -8.66
N GLU A 12 -1.82 3.68 -9.39
CA GLU A 12 -1.79 3.75 -10.85
C GLU A 12 -3.09 3.22 -11.47
N LEU A 13 -3.70 2.20 -10.85
CA LEU A 13 -5.03 1.74 -11.26
C LEU A 13 -6.09 2.83 -11.05
N GLY A 14 -6.01 3.59 -9.96
CA GLY A 14 -6.86 4.75 -9.73
C GLY A 14 -6.73 5.79 -10.84
N HIS A 15 -5.51 6.09 -11.28
CA HIS A 15 -5.26 6.96 -12.45
C HIS A 15 -5.84 6.38 -13.74
N ALA A 16 -5.66 5.09 -14.00
CA ALA A 16 -6.24 4.42 -15.17
C ALA A 16 -7.79 4.48 -15.17
N LEU A 17 -8.39 4.56 -13.98
CA LEU A 17 -9.83 4.75 -13.79
C LEU A 17 -10.24 6.24 -13.72
N GLY A 18 -9.34 7.19 -14.00
CA GLY A 18 -9.65 8.61 -14.10
C GLY A 18 -9.61 9.40 -12.78
N ALA A 19 -9.11 8.81 -11.69
CA ALA A 19 -8.90 9.57 -10.45
C ALA A 19 -7.69 10.50 -10.55
N PRO A 20 -7.82 11.79 -10.18
CA PRO A 20 -6.66 12.65 -9.95
C PRO A 20 -6.01 12.32 -8.60
N HIS A 21 -4.85 12.90 -8.35
CA HIS A 21 -4.28 12.92 -7.01
C HIS A 21 -5.19 13.67 -6.03
N ASP A 22 -5.29 13.15 -4.81
CA ASP A 22 -5.91 13.86 -3.69
C ASP A 22 -5.11 15.13 -3.34
N GLY A 23 -5.81 16.20 -2.98
CA GLY A 23 -5.20 17.51 -2.72
C GLY A 23 -4.95 18.36 -3.97
N LEU A 24 -5.22 17.87 -5.18
CA LEU A 24 -5.07 18.59 -6.45
C LEU A 24 -6.38 18.69 -7.23
N THR A 25 -6.55 19.75 -8.02
CA THR A 25 -7.59 19.79 -9.07
C THR A 25 -6.93 19.48 -10.40
N GLN A 26 -7.10 18.26 -10.89
CA GLN A 26 -6.68 17.88 -12.24
C GLN A 26 -7.85 17.22 -12.94
N MET A 27 -8.10 17.63 -14.18
CA MET A 27 -9.08 17.00 -15.04
C MET A 27 -8.34 16.11 -16.03
N TRP A 28 -8.66 14.82 -16.03
CA TRP A 28 -8.18 13.90 -17.07
C TRP A 28 -8.81 14.20 -18.43
N ASN A 29 -10.02 14.78 -18.44
CA ASN A 29 -10.77 15.04 -19.66
C ASN A 29 -11.65 16.29 -19.48
N GLU A 30 -11.49 17.30 -20.35
CA GLU A 30 -12.33 18.51 -20.40
C GLU A 30 -13.82 18.20 -20.58
N ARG A 31 -14.15 17.05 -21.18
CA ARG A 31 -15.53 16.59 -21.42
C ARG A 31 -16.18 15.94 -20.20
N LEU A 32 -15.40 15.60 -19.18
CA LEU A 32 -15.91 15.10 -17.91
C LEU A 32 -15.74 16.20 -16.86
N PRO A 33 -16.78 16.98 -16.56
CA PRO A 33 -16.66 18.03 -15.56
C PRO A 33 -16.17 17.41 -14.24
N PRO A 34 -15.25 18.07 -13.52
CA PRO A 34 -14.76 17.54 -12.26
C PRO A 34 -15.95 17.41 -11.32
N ARG A 35 -16.26 16.17 -10.93
CA ARG A 35 -17.42 15.87 -10.07
C ARG A 35 -17.24 16.46 -8.68
N ASN A 36 -15.98 16.51 -8.22
CA ASN A 36 -15.59 17.12 -6.96
C ASN A 36 -14.18 17.75 -7.05
N ASP A 37 -13.97 18.79 -6.25
CA ASP A 37 -12.68 19.46 -6.09
C ASP A 37 -11.83 18.74 -5.03
N CYS A 38 -10.87 17.91 -5.47
CA CYS A 38 -10.06 17.11 -4.57
C CYS A 38 -9.07 17.94 -3.73
N ARG A 39 -8.93 19.26 -3.93
CA ARG A 39 -8.17 20.15 -3.03
C ARG A 39 -8.70 20.17 -1.61
N LYS A 40 -9.99 19.82 -1.42
CA LYS A 40 -10.62 19.76 -0.10
C LYS A 40 -10.23 18.51 0.69
N VAL A 41 -9.61 17.52 0.04
CA VAL A 41 -9.10 16.32 0.71
C VAL A 41 -7.78 16.66 1.39
N SER A 42 -7.65 16.32 2.67
CA SER A 42 -6.40 16.54 3.39
C SER A 42 -5.28 15.74 2.74
N ASN A 43 -4.14 16.39 2.49
CA ASN A 43 -2.93 15.72 2.04
C ASN A 43 -2.31 14.83 3.13
N THR A 44 -2.74 14.94 4.39
CA THR A 44 -2.20 14.12 5.48
C THR A 44 -2.88 12.76 5.63
N ASP A 45 -3.99 12.51 4.94
CA ASP A 45 -4.83 11.34 5.19
C ASP A 45 -4.32 10.05 4.51
N HIS A 46 -3.15 10.12 3.83
CA HIS A 46 -2.50 9.02 3.12
C HIS A 46 -3.50 8.09 2.40
N PHE A 47 -4.40 8.69 1.62
CA PHE A 47 -5.27 7.94 0.72
C PHE A 47 -4.45 7.30 -0.41
N ILE A 48 -5.02 6.29 -1.08
CA ILE A 48 -4.34 5.62 -2.20
C ILE A 48 -3.88 6.64 -3.26
N MET A 49 -4.70 7.65 -3.58
CA MET A 49 -4.35 8.70 -4.57
C MET A 49 -3.54 9.86 -3.99
N HIS A 50 -2.91 9.70 -2.82
CA HIS A 50 -2.02 10.73 -2.29
C HIS A 50 -0.80 10.92 -3.22
N ARG A 51 -0.46 12.19 -3.52
CA ARG A 51 0.48 12.58 -4.58
C ARG A 51 1.89 12.03 -4.44
N SER A 52 2.44 12.09 -3.23
CA SER A 52 3.87 11.79 -3.00
C SER A 52 4.08 10.52 -2.19
N GLU A 53 3.04 10.05 -1.53
CA GLU A 53 3.12 8.92 -0.61
C GLU A 53 1.81 8.15 -0.68
N PRO A 54 1.64 7.29 -1.70
CA PRO A 54 0.43 6.52 -1.89
C PRO A 54 0.10 5.68 -0.65
N GLY A 55 -1.14 5.81 -0.18
CA GLY A 55 -1.66 5.02 0.92
C GLY A 55 -1.86 3.54 0.59
N ASN A 56 -2.16 2.75 1.62
CA ASN A 56 -2.42 1.31 1.49
C ASN A 56 -3.83 0.88 1.95
N GLN A 57 -4.75 1.82 2.19
CA GLN A 57 -6.04 1.50 2.82
C GLN A 57 -7.26 1.76 1.94
N LYS A 58 -7.45 3.02 1.53
CA LYS A 58 -8.70 3.49 0.94
C LYS A 58 -8.47 4.60 -0.08
N PHE A 59 -9.34 4.64 -1.07
CA PHE A 59 -9.53 5.80 -1.93
C PHE A 59 -10.32 6.88 -1.18
N SER A 60 -10.05 8.15 -1.46
CA SER A 60 -10.88 9.24 -0.94
C SER A 60 -12.26 9.23 -1.61
N ASN A 61 -13.22 9.97 -1.05
CA ASN A 61 -14.51 10.17 -1.71
C ASN A 61 -14.34 10.87 -3.07
N CYS A 62 -13.39 11.79 -3.17
CA CYS A 62 -13.12 12.48 -4.43
C CYS A 62 -12.64 11.50 -5.50
N SER A 63 -11.63 10.66 -5.19
CA SER A 63 -11.12 9.66 -6.13
C SER A 63 -12.25 8.71 -6.56
N ARG A 64 -13.07 8.22 -5.61
CA ARG A 64 -14.17 7.31 -5.89
C ARG A 64 -15.21 7.88 -6.86
N GLU A 65 -15.54 9.17 -6.73
CA GLU A 65 -16.50 9.81 -7.62
C GLU A 65 -15.96 10.01 -9.02
N HIS A 66 -14.69 10.43 -9.15
CA HIS A 66 -14.03 10.53 -10.45
C HIS A 66 -13.96 9.16 -11.14
N MET A 67 -13.56 8.11 -10.41
CA MET A 67 -13.58 6.74 -10.93
C MET A 67 -14.96 6.29 -11.36
N SER A 68 -15.98 6.53 -10.54
CA SER A 68 -17.36 6.16 -10.86
C SER A 68 -17.88 6.88 -12.10
N ALA A 69 -17.52 8.16 -12.26
CA ALA A 69 -17.91 8.97 -13.41
C ALA A 69 -17.18 8.55 -14.69
N PHE A 70 -15.92 8.13 -14.61
CA PHE A 70 -15.21 7.59 -15.76
C PHE A 70 -15.78 6.23 -16.17
N ILE A 71 -15.93 5.32 -15.21
CA ILE A 71 -16.47 3.96 -15.41
C ILE A 71 -17.87 4.03 -16.05
N SER A 72 -18.70 4.99 -15.68
CA SER A 72 -20.06 5.14 -16.25
C SER A 72 -20.08 5.59 -17.71
N THR A 73 -18.94 6.04 -18.28
CA THR A 73 -18.83 6.32 -19.71
C THR A 73 -18.42 5.11 -20.54
N LEU A 74 -17.95 4.03 -19.91
CA LEU A 74 -17.44 2.87 -20.61
C LEU A 74 -18.59 1.95 -21.05
N PRO A 75 -18.53 1.38 -22.27
CA PRO A 75 -19.50 0.38 -22.69
C PRO A 75 -19.36 -0.91 -21.88
N THR A 76 -20.44 -1.68 -21.79
CA THR A 76 -20.46 -2.97 -21.07
C THR A 76 -19.36 -3.92 -21.52
N SER A 77 -18.99 -3.88 -22.81
CA SER A 77 -17.92 -4.70 -23.39
C SER A 77 -16.53 -4.48 -22.78
N CYS A 78 -16.29 -3.37 -22.08
CA CYS A 78 -15.05 -3.13 -21.33
C CYS A 78 -14.96 -3.95 -20.04
N PHE A 79 -16.09 -4.43 -19.52
CA PHE A 79 -16.17 -5.20 -18.28
C PHE A 79 -16.36 -6.70 -18.52
N GLU A 80 -16.53 -7.11 -19.78
CA GLU A 80 -16.60 -8.52 -20.15
C GLU A 80 -15.23 -9.19 -19.93
N LEU A 81 -15.22 -10.25 -19.12
CA LEU A 81 -14.01 -11.02 -18.85
C LEU A 81 -13.58 -11.78 -20.11
N LYS A 82 -12.50 -11.32 -20.75
CA LYS A 82 -11.91 -11.96 -21.93
C LYS A 82 -10.80 -12.96 -21.59
N ALA A 83 -10.36 -13.01 -20.34
CA ALA A 83 -9.33 -13.93 -19.90
C ALA A 83 -9.87 -15.36 -19.89
N THR A 84 -9.23 -16.25 -20.65
CA THR A 84 -9.60 -17.68 -20.72
C THR A 84 -8.89 -18.51 -19.65
N ARG A 85 -7.80 -17.99 -19.09
CA ARG A 85 -7.05 -18.61 -18.01
C ARG A 85 -7.42 -17.97 -16.69
N ASN A 86 -7.77 -18.82 -15.72
CA ASN A 86 -7.90 -18.36 -14.36
C ASN A 86 -6.50 -18.18 -13.74
N CYS A 87 -6.18 -16.95 -13.35
CA CYS A 87 -4.94 -16.59 -12.65
C CYS A 87 -5.17 -16.33 -11.16
N THR A 88 -6.32 -16.73 -10.59
CA THR A 88 -6.50 -16.66 -9.14
C THR A 88 -5.58 -17.66 -8.45
N THR A 89 -4.81 -17.14 -7.50
CA THR A 89 -4.06 -17.94 -6.54
C THR A 89 -4.93 -18.08 -5.30
N GLU A 90 -5.08 -19.28 -4.73
CA GLU A 90 -5.62 -19.42 -3.39
C GLU A 90 -4.64 -18.77 -2.41
N VAL A 91 -4.96 -17.57 -1.95
CA VAL A 91 -4.21 -16.90 -0.90
C VAL A 91 -4.91 -17.20 0.41
N LYS A 92 -4.39 -18.19 1.15
CA LYS A 92 -5.01 -18.63 2.41
C LYS A 92 -4.74 -17.64 3.55
N GLU A 93 -3.56 -17.04 3.60
CA GLU A 93 -3.14 -16.12 4.66
C GLU A 93 -2.85 -14.72 4.08
N LEU A 94 -2.85 -13.70 4.93
CA LEU A 94 -2.43 -12.36 4.51
C LEU A 94 -0.97 -12.37 4.03
N PRO A 95 -0.61 -11.62 2.97
CA PRO A 95 0.71 -11.72 2.34
C PRO A 95 1.89 -11.55 3.31
N GLY A 96 1.77 -10.64 4.27
CA GLY A 96 2.77 -10.34 5.29
C GLY A 96 2.92 -11.43 6.35
N ALA A 97 1.94 -12.34 6.51
CA ALA A 97 2.04 -13.43 7.47
C ALA A 97 3.12 -14.45 7.09
N SER A 98 3.32 -14.67 5.78
CA SER A 98 4.31 -15.60 5.24
C SER A 98 5.51 -14.91 4.57
N THR A 99 5.56 -13.59 4.56
CA THR A 99 6.61 -12.84 3.85
C THR A 99 7.86 -12.65 4.71
N ASN A 100 9.02 -12.92 4.11
CA ASN A 100 10.31 -12.60 4.72
C ASN A 100 10.69 -11.13 4.41
N LEU A 101 10.58 -10.24 5.40
CA LEU A 101 10.88 -8.81 5.24
C LEU A 101 12.34 -8.55 4.83
N THR A 102 13.30 -9.33 5.33
CA THR A 102 14.70 -9.21 4.92
C THR A 102 14.88 -9.50 3.43
N LYS A 103 14.13 -10.46 2.88
CA LYS A 103 14.14 -10.75 1.44
C LYS A 103 13.59 -9.58 0.62
N ILE A 104 12.62 -8.84 1.15
CA ILE A 104 12.14 -7.60 0.52
C ILE A 104 13.29 -6.60 0.42
N CYS A 105 14.00 -6.38 1.53
CA CYS A 105 15.12 -5.44 1.57
C CYS A 105 16.25 -5.83 0.60
N GLN A 106 16.55 -7.13 0.47
CA GLN A 106 17.51 -7.63 -0.53
C GLN A 106 17.13 -7.28 -1.97
N ILE A 107 15.84 -7.38 -2.29
CA ILE A 107 15.34 -7.07 -3.65
C ILE A 107 15.32 -5.57 -3.88
N ALA A 108 14.91 -4.79 -2.88
CA ALA A 108 14.78 -3.33 -2.99
C ALA A 108 16.14 -2.61 -2.97
N HIS A 109 17.09 -3.10 -2.18
CA HIS A 109 18.39 -2.49 -1.96
C HIS A 109 19.52 -3.52 -2.16
N PRO A 110 19.76 -3.98 -3.39
CA PRO A 110 20.74 -5.06 -3.66
C PRO A 110 22.19 -4.67 -3.35
N ASN A 111 22.48 -3.36 -3.23
CA ASN A 111 23.82 -2.82 -2.98
C ASN A 111 24.10 -2.53 -1.50
N PHE A 112 23.16 -2.84 -0.60
CA PHE A 112 23.41 -2.76 0.83
C PHE A 112 24.41 -3.84 1.25
N LEU A 113 25.29 -3.50 2.19
CA LEU A 113 26.28 -4.43 2.73
C LEU A 113 25.59 -5.47 3.62
N GLU A 114 24.58 -5.02 4.37
CA GLU A 114 23.74 -5.84 5.24
C GLU A 114 22.29 -5.38 5.11
N TRP A 115 21.33 -6.29 5.39
CA TRP A 115 19.90 -5.98 5.31
C TRP A 115 19.25 -6.10 6.67
N ASN A 116 19.23 -4.98 7.38
CA ASN A 116 18.58 -4.83 8.67
C ASN A 116 17.17 -4.26 8.46
N VAL A 117 16.15 -5.00 8.89
CA VAL A 117 14.75 -4.54 8.85
C VAL A 117 14.48 -3.77 10.14
N GLN A 118 14.09 -2.51 10.02
CA GLN A 118 13.62 -1.72 11.16
C GLN A 118 12.12 -1.49 11.06
N VAL A 119 11.35 -2.17 11.91
CA VAL A 119 9.90 -1.93 12.04
C VAL A 119 9.68 -0.65 12.83
N LYS A 120 8.87 0.25 12.27
CA LYS A 120 8.45 1.52 12.85
C LYS A 120 7.00 1.44 13.31
N LYS A 121 6.50 2.53 13.90
CA LYS A 121 5.10 2.65 14.32
C LYS A 121 4.16 2.64 13.11
N ASN A 122 2.86 2.45 13.36
CA ASN A 122 1.81 2.57 12.36
C ASN A 122 2.01 1.68 11.12
N CYS A 123 2.50 0.45 11.34
CA CYS A 123 2.69 -0.52 10.27
C CYS A 123 3.61 -0.03 9.16
N ARG A 124 4.76 0.52 9.55
CA ARG A 124 5.79 0.96 8.65
C ARG A 124 7.11 0.27 8.95
N PHE A 125 7.99 0.23 7.96
CA PHE A 125 9.33 -0.31 8.12
C PHE A 125 10.28 0.36 7.13
N GLU A 126 11.56 0.31 7.43
CA GLU A 126 12.63 0.71 6.52
C GLU A 126 13.68 -0.39 6.45
N CYS A 127 14.38 -0.44 5.33
CA CYS A 127 15.54 -1.28 5.13
C CYS A 127 16.78 -0.45 5.44
N CYS A 128 17.65 -0.95 6.30
CA CYS A 128 18.89 -0.29 6.68
C CYS A 128 20.10 -1.19 6.44
N SER A 129 21.25 -0.57 6.23
CA SER A 129 22.56 -1.22 6.15
C SER A 129 23.52 -0.50 7.07
N SER A 130 24.43 -1.26 7.68
CA SER A 130 25.58 -0.72 8.40
C SER A 130 26.41 0.16 7.46
N HIS A 131 26.93 1.28 7.97
CA HIS A 131 27.74 2.21 7.18
C HIS A 131 29.21 1.75 7.21
N PRO A 132 29.91 1.67 6.08
CA PRO A 132 31.25 1.07 6.03
C PRO A 132 32.35 1.87 6.77
N LEU A 133 32.09 3.11 7.18
CA LEU A 133 33.08 4.01 7.78
C LEU A 133 32.74 4.49 9.20
N ASP A 134 31.55 4.18 9.71
CA ASP A 134 31.11 4.60 11.05
C ASP A 134 29.94 3.73 11.53
N ASP A 135 30.03 3.14 12.72
CA ASP A 135 28.97 2.25 13.27
C ASP A 135 27.83 3.03 13.94
N ASP A 136 27.95 4.35 14.10
CA ASP A 136 27.02 5.15 14.91
C ASP A 136 25.70 5.53 14.19
N GLU A 137 25.65 5.55 12.85
CA GLU A 137 24.41 5.78 12.11
C GLU A 137 24.23 4.87 10.88
N PRO A 138 23.24 3.95 10.88
CA PRO A 138 22.99 3.09 9.74
C PRO A 138 22.42 3.89 8.56
N THR A 139 22.79 3.50 7.34
CA THR A 139 22.16 4.04 6.13
C THR A 139 20.82 3.35 5.92
N CYS A 140 19.73 4.10 6.02
CA CYS A 140 18.37 3.60 5.83
C CYS A 140 17.75 4.11 4.52
N GLY A 141 16.97 3.25 3.86
CA GLY A 141 16.13 3.60 2.73
C GLY A 141 14.90 4.41 3.15
N VAL A 142 14.04 4.72 2.17
CA VAL A 142 12.76 5.37 2.42
C VAL A 142 11.85 4.43 3.22
N GLU A 143 11.06 4.99 4.13
CA GLU A 143 10.07 4.24 4.89
C GLU A 143 8.95 3.70 3.99
N HIS A 144 8.55 2.46 4.22
CA HIS A 144 7.51 1.76 3.48
C HIS A 144 6.44 1.18 4.42
N PHE A 145 5.23 0.98 3.90
CA PHE A 145 4.20 0.27 4.64
C PHE A 145 4.54 -1.22 4.77
N LEU A 146 4.36 -1.76 5.96
CA LEU A 146 4.38 -3.20 6.18
C LEU A 146 3.24 -3.87 5.39
N PRO A 147 3.49 -5.04 4.79
CA PRO A 147 2.43 -5.82 4.15
C PRO A 147 1.38 -6.25 5.19
N ASP A 148 0.11 -6.29 4.79
CA ASP A 148 -0.94 -6.83 5.66
C ASP A 148 -0.59 -8.27 6.07
N GLY A 149 -0.72 -8.58 7.35
CA GLY A 149 -0.31 -9.83 7.99
C GLY A 149 1.07 -9.77 8.63
N ALA A 150 1.93 -8.81 8.27
CA ALA A 150 3.28 -8.72 8.83
C ALA A 150 3.24 -8.37 10.31
N GLU A 151 4.17 -8.92 11.08
CA GLU A 151 4.28 -8.66 12.52
C GLU A 151 4.72 -7.22 12.77
N CYS A 152 4.02 -6.54 13.68
CA CYS A 152 4.28 -5.15 14.07
C CYS A 152 4.53 -4.99 15.57
N GLY A 153 4.57 -6.11 16.30
CA GLY A 153 4.83 -6.20 17.72
C GLY A 153 4.44 -7.58 18.27
N PRO A 154 4.70 -7.85 19.56
CA PRO A 154 4.41 -9.15 20.16
C PRO A 154 2.94 -9.55 20.00
N GLY A 155 2.69 -10.61 19.22
CA GLY A 155 1.33 -11.11 18.93
C GLY A 155 0.45 -10.16 18.13
N LYS A 156 1.03 -9.13 17.48
CA LYS A 156 0.31 -8.13 16.70
C LYS A 156 0.72 -8.18 15.24
N ARG A 157 -0.24 -7.95 14.36
CA ARG A 157 -0.04 -7.89 12.91
C ARG A 157 -0.58 -6.59 12.34
N CYS A 158 -0.13 -6.26 11.15
CA CYS A 158 -0.65 -5.16 10.36
C CYS A 158 -1.87 -5.59 9.57
N VAL A 159 -2.97 -4.85 9.67
CA VAL A 159 -4.14 -5.03 8.81
C VAL A 159 -4.60 -3.64 8.38
N ARG A 160 -4.62 -3.38 7.07
CA ARG A 160 -5.00 -2.10 6.47
C ARG A 160 -4.27 -0.94 7.17
N GLY A 161 -2.94 -1.07 7.29
CA GLY A 161 -2.08 -0.05 7.91
C GLY A 161 -2.25 0.15 9.42
N THR A 162 -3.01 -0.71 10.11
CA THR A 162 -3.20 -0.62 11.57
C THR A 162 -2.53 -1.79 12.27
N CYS A 163 -1.71 -1.49 13.29
CA CYS A 163 -1.08 -2.52 14.12
C CYS A 163 -2.03 -2.93 15.25
N GLY A 164 -2.43 -4.21 15.28
CA GLY A 164 -3.39 -4.73 16.26
C GLY A 164 -3.29 -6.23 16.45
N TYR A 165 -4.13 -6.77 17.33
CA TYR A 165 -4.23 -8.21 17.55
C TYR A 165 -5.08 -8.81 16.42
N TYR A 166 -4.40 -9.41 15.46
CA TYR A 166 -5.01 -10.11 14.33
C TYR A 166 -4.31 -11.45 14.13
N ASP A 167 -5.05 -12.45 13.67
CA ASP A 167 -4.46 -13.70 13.18
C ASP A 167 -3.83 -13.52 11.79
N GLU A 168 -3.22 -14.59 11.26
CA GLU A 168 -2.63 -14.63 9.92
C GLU A 168 -3.65 -14.41 8.77
N TYR A 169 -4.96 -14.47 9.06
CA TYR A 169 -6.05 -14.23 8.12
C TYR A 169 -6.59 -12.79 8.18
N GLY A 170 -6.14 -12.00 9.16
CA GLY A 170 -6.61 -10.64 9.40
C GLY A 170 -7.85 -10.54 10.28
N ALA A 171 -8.31 -11.65 10.87
CA ALA A 171 -9.43 -11.61 11.80
C ALA A 171 -8.95 -11.09 13.18
N PRO A 172 -9.74 -10.24 13.86
CA PRO A 172 -9.40 -9.75 15.18
C PRO A 172 -9.23 -10.90 16.19
N THR A 173 -8.19 -10.82 17.00
CA THR A 173 -7.91 -11.77 18.08
C THR A 173 -7.81 -11.04 19.42
N THR A 174 -7.94 -11.79 20.52
CA THR A 174 -7.62 -11.28 21.86
C THR A 174 -6.14 -11.45 22.16
N GLN A 175 -5.59 -10.57 23.00
CA GLN A 175 -4.25 -10.75 23.54
C GLN A 175 -4.14 -12.14 24.17
N ARG A 176 -3.21 -12.98 23.68
CA ARG A 176 -2.87 -14.22 24.40
C ARG A 176 -2.34 -13.80 25.76
N GLN A 177 -3.13 -14.04 26.81
CA GLN A 177 -2.65 -13.93 28.18
C GLN A 177 -1.50 -14.94 28.30
N GLY A 178 -0.29 -14.44 28.54
CA GLY A 178 0.90 -15.27 28.62
C GLY A 178 0.74 -16.36 29.66
N ALA A 179 1.15 -17.58 29.29
CA ALA A 179 1.49 -18.63 30.23
C ALA A 179 2.86 -18.32 30.87
#